data_AF-A0AAN4ZI36-F1
#
_entry.id   AF-A0AAN4ZI36-F1
#
_cell.length_a   1.000
_cell.length_b   1.000
_cell.length_c   1.000
_cell.angle_alpha   90.00
_cell.angle_beta   90.00
_cell.angle_gamma   90.00
#
_symmetry.space_group_name_H-M   'P 1'
#
loop_
_entity.id
_entity.type
_entity.pdbx_description
1 polymer ?
#
loop_
_entity_poly.entity_id
_entity_poly.type
_entity_poly.pdbx_seq_one_letter_code
_entity_poly.pdbx_strand_id
1 'polypeptide(L)'
;TNMMIEGLADGEIPSQNDHMGWAKLATQIYTGLFFSSYAIRDVKWHLQAGNENVWLFTYAHRSLLPFNREIDGWIPISHSSELPYLWFYPDVWENNNISKADLAVAEKLGTIWTDFAKYGTLSFPKVENSMNFIEIGEKISMKPNWSSKANDVFNERFPAYVGQFPPLKIAEKSWTKMKQLGAKVLSKWNAVQCLKSSTFPSTTRDAPNTSIIALTILMLTQSLRLMILNIR
;
A
#
# COMPACT_ATOMS: atom_id res chain seq x y z
N THR A 1 16.74 -10.62 9.96
CA THR A 1 15.73 -11.50 9.34
C THR A 1 14.89 -12.25 10.36
N ASN A 2 15.49 -12.95 11.35
CA ASN A 2 14.71 -13.69 12.37
C ASN A 2 13.66 -12.85 13.08
N MET A 3 14.02 -11.65 13.55
CA MET A 3 13.08 -10.70 14.16
C MET A 3 11.87 -10.37 13.26
N MET A 4 12.06 -10.25 11.95
CA MET A 4 10.98 -9.96 11.00
C MET A 4 10.07 -11.17 10.82
N ILE A 5 10.66 -12.37 10.73
CA ILE A 5 9.92 -13.64 10.64
C ILE A 5 9.09 -13.83 11.92
N GLU A 6 9.72 -13.79 13.08
CA GLU A 6 9.08 -14.01 14.37
C GLU A 6 7.99 -12.98 14.67
N GLY A 7 8.24 -11.70 14.40
CA GLY A 7 7.29 -10.63 14.69
C GLY A 7 6.06 -10.62 13.79
N LEU A 8 6.16 -11.15 12.56
CA LEU A 8 5.04 -11.15 11.60
C LEU A 8 4.36 -12.51 11.45
N ALA A 9 5.02 -13.61 11.79
CA ALA A 9 4.44 -14.95 11.72
C ALA A 9 3.40 -15.25 12.82
N ASP A 10 3.23 -14.38 13.82
CA ASP A 10 2.25 -14.56 14.90
C ASP A 10 2.42 -15.85 15.72
N GLY A 11 3.67 -16.32 15.85
CA GLY A 11 3.98 -17.61 16.47
C GLY A 11 3.79 -18.83 15.55
N GLU A 12 3.21 -18.65 14.36
CA GLU A 12 3.00 -19.71 13.36
C GLU A 12 4.01 -19.59 12.22
N ILE A 13 5.28 -19.92 12.48
CA ILE A 13 6.31 -19.93 11.44
C ILE A 13 6.00 -21.08 10.45
N PRO A 14 5.84 -20.79 9.14
CA PRO A 14 5.57 -21.83 8.15
C PRO A 14 6.63 -22.92 8.15
N SER A 15 6.20 -24.18 7.99
CA SER A 15 7.13 -25.31 7.85
C SER A 15 8.02 -25.14 6.62
N GLN A 16 9.16 -25.83 6.55
CA GLN A 16 10.10 -25.67 5.42
C GLN A 16 9.47 -25.97 4.05
N ASN A 17 8.51 -26.90 4.00
CA ASN A 17 7.82 -27.30 2.77
C ASN A 17 6.50 -26.54 2.54
N ASP A 18 6.11 -25.63 3.44
CA ASP A 18 4.93 -24.78 3.26
C ASP A 18 5.27 -23.53 2.45
N HIS A 19 5.43 -23.74 1.13
CA HIS A 19 5.80 -22.67 0.20
C HIS A 19 4.78 -21.52 0.20
N MET A 20 3.49 -21.82 0.37
CA MET A 20 2.43 -20.82 0.38
C MET A 20 2.44 -19.99 1.67
N GLY A 21 2.63 -20.63 2.83
CA GLY A 21 2.82 -19.94 4.10
C GLY A 21 4.04 -19.00 4.05
N TRP A 22 5.17 -19.47 3.51
CA TRP A 22 6.36 -18.63 3.30
C TRP A 22 6.11 -17.47 2.34
N ALA A 23 5.38 -17.67 1.25
CA ALA A 23 5.04 -16.61 0.32
C ALA A 23 4.19 -15.52 0.99
N LYS A 24 3.15 -15.90 1.73
CA LYS A 24 2.28 -14.96 2.47
C LYS A 24 3.06 -14.20 3.55
N LEU A 25 3.90 -14.89 4.32
CA LEU A 25 4.75 -14.26 5.33
C LEU A 25 5.75 -13.28 4.69
N ALA A 26 6.39 -13.66 3.58
CA ALA A 26 7.28 -12.76 2.86
C ALA A 26 6.53 -11.52 2.35
N THR A 27 5.33 -11.68 1.79
CA THR A 27 4.48 -10.55 1.39
C THR A 27 4.20 -9.64 2.58
N GLN A 28 3.83 -10.18 3.75
CA GLN A 28 3.59 -9.37 4.95
C GLN A 28 4.86 -8.63 5.43
N ILE A 29 6.03 -9.28 5.39
CA ILE A 29 7.32 -8.64 5.70
C ILE A 29 7.57 -7.45 4.78
N TYR A 30 7.42 -7.63 3.47
CA TYR A 30 7.67 -6.55 2.51
C TYR A 30 6.61 -5.45 2.55
N THR A 31 5.33 -5.79 2.73
CA THR A 31 4.25 -4.82 2.94
C THR A 31 4.47 -4.01 4.22
N GLY A 32 4.92 -4.68 5.29
CA GLY A 32 5.26 -4.04 6.55
C GLY A 32 6.44 -3.09 6.40
N LEU A 33 7.53 -3.56 5.78
CA LEU A 33 8.77 -2.81 5.61
C LEU A 33 8.60 -1.59 4.69
N PHE A 34 8.03 -1.79 3.49
CA PHE A 34 8.04 -0.76 2.44
C PHE A 34 6.83 0.17 2.45
N PHE A 35 5.72 -0.20 3.10
CA PHE A 35 4.49 0.59 3.06
C PHE A 35 3.97 0.90 4.46
N SER A 36 3.69 -0.13 5.24
CA SER A 36 2.97 0.06 6.52
C SER A 36 3.78 0.85 7.53
N SER A 37 5.08 0.57 7.66
CA SER A 37 5.96 1.25 8.62
C SER A 37 6.02 2.76 8.37
N TYR A 38 6.14 3.17 7.10
CA TYR A 38 6.17 4.57 6.67
C TYR A 38 4.82 5.25 6.88
N ALA A 39 3.74 4.62 6.44
CA ALA A 39 2.39 5.17 6.62
C ALA A 39 2.04 5.37 8.11
N ILE A 40 2.42 4.44 8.99
CA ILE A 40 2.25 4.59 10.45
C ILE A 40 3.01 5.83 10.95
N ARG A 41 4.24 6.04 10.50
CA ARG A 41 5.03 7.21 10.89
C ARG A 41 4.40 8.52 10.40
N ASP A 42 3.93 8.55 9.17
CA ASP A 42 3.26 9.73 8.60
C ASP A 42 1.99 10.07 9.38
N VAL A 43 1.17 9.09 9.71
CA VAL A 43 -0.01 9.28 10.58
C VAL A 43 0.41 9.84 11.94
N LYS A 44 1.40 9.23 12.60
CA LYS A 44 1.91 9.71 13.91
C LYS A 44 2.41 11.16 13.81
N TRP A 45 3.13 11.52 12.74
CA TRP A 45 3.60 12.89 12.53
C TRP A 45 2.46 13.89 12.34
N HIS A 46 1.42 13.53 11.58
CA HIS A 46 0.24 14.38 11.45
C HIS A 46 -0.44 14.62 12.79
N LEU A 47 -0.68 13.56 13.57
CA LEU A 47 -1.31 13.67 14.89
C LEU A 47 -0.46 14.50 15.86
N GLN A 48 0.86 14.29 15.90
CA GLN A 48 1.78 15.06 16.73
C GLN A 48 1.85 16.54 16.35
N ALA A 49 1.62 16.88 15.08
CA ALA A 49 1.53 18.25 14.60
C ALA A 49 0.16 18.90 14.87
N GLY A 50 -0.75 18.22 15.57
CA GLY A 50 -2.11 18.70 15.84
C GLY A 50 -3.06 18.59 14.65
N ASN A 51 -2.69 17.86 13.59
CA ASN A 51 -3.62 17.56 12.50
C ASN A 51 -4.46 16.33 12.86
N GLU A 52 -5.68 16.57 13.31
CA GLU A 52 -6.65 15.51 13.63
C GLU A 52 -7.43 15.04 12.39
N ASN A 53 -7.33 15.71 11.24
CA ASN A 53 -8.02 15.34 10.01
C ASN A 53 -7.27 14.26 9.25
N VAL A 54 -7.14 13.09 9.86
CA VAL A 54 -6.46 11.92 9.30
C VAL A 54 -7.46 10.76 9.23
N TRP A 55 -7.54 10.11 8.08
CA TRP A 55 -8.29 8.88 7.88
C TRP A 55 -7.37 7.82 7.29
N LEU A 56 -7.51 6.59 7.76
CA LEU A 56 -6.65 5.48 7.37
C LEU A 56 -7.48 4.37 6.75
N PHE A 57 -7.01 3.86 5.62
CA PHE A 57 -7.73 2.85 4.83
C PHE A 57 -6.82 1.66 4.51
N THR A 58 -7.41 0.47 4.50
CA THR A 58 -6.83 -0.74 3.92
C THR A 58 -7.72 -1.19 2.78
N TYR A 59 -7.16 -1.30 1.58
CA TYR A 59 -7.85 -1.96 0.49
C TYR A 59 -7.74 -3.49 0.65
N ALA A 60 -8.88 -4.17 0.76
CA ALA A 60 -8.98 -5.59 1.09
C ALA A 60 -9.84 -6.40 0.12
N HIS A 61 -10.35 -5.79 -0.95
CA HIS A 61 -11.12 -6.48 -1.98
C HIS A 61 -10.21 -7.40 -2.82
N ARG A 62 -10.52 -8.70 -2.81
CA ARG A 62 -9.80 -9.71 -3.59
C ARG A 62 -10.57 -9.98 -4.88
N SER A 63 -9.95 -9.72 -6.01
CA SER A 63 -10.56 -9.89 -7.32
C SER A 63 -9.48 -10.13 -8.37
N LEU A 64 -9.81 -10.95 -9.37
CA LEU A 64 -8.97 -11.20 -10.53
C LEU A 64 -9.08 -10.07 -11.58
N LEU A 65 -9.99 -9.12 -11.39
CA LEU A 65 -10.22 -8.01 -12.32
C LEU A 65 -8.97 -7.13 -12.54
N PRO A 66 -8.36 -6.52 -11.51
CA PRO A 66 -7.19 -5.65 -11.72
C PRO A 66 -5.96 -6.44 -12.15
N PHE A 67 -5.78 -7.64 -11.61
CA PHE A 67 -4.69 -8.55 -11.92
C PHE A 67 -5.22 -9.97 -11.90
N ASN A 68 -5.24 -10.64 -13.05
CA ASN A 68 -5.67 -12.03 -13.16
C ASN A 68 -4.57 -12.97 -12.63
N ARG A 69 -4.43 -13.02 -11.31
CA ARG A 69 -3.44 -13.82 -10.60
C ARG A 69 -4.08 -14.55 -9.43
N GLU A 70 -4.02 -15.86 -9.48
CA GLU A 70 -4.39 -16.76 -8.40
C GLU A 70 -3.27 -17.79 -8.23
N ILE A 71 -2.90 -18.07 -6.98
CA ILE A 71 -1.85 -19.04 -6.65
C ILE A 71 -2.45 -20.01 -5.66
N ASP A 72 -2.75 -21.23 -6.10
CA ASP A 72 -3.34 -22.30 -5.29
C ASP A 72 -4.55 -21.84 -4.44
N GLY A 73 -5.52 -21.16 -5.05
CA GLY A 73 -6.71 -20.65 -4.36
C GLY A 73 -6.52 -19.31 -3.63
N TRP A 74 -5.30 -18.78 -3.57
CA TRP A 74 -5.02 -17.47 -2.99
C TRP A 74 -4.97 -16.39 -4.06
N ILE A 75 -5.86 -15.40 -3.93
CA ILE A 75 -5.85 -14.17 -4.73
C ILE A 75 -5.15 -13.07 -3.92
N PRO A 76 -3.88 -12.73 -4.21
CA PRO A 76 -3.16 -11.68 -3.51
C PRO A 76 -3.66 -10.30 -3.93
N ILE A 77 -3.66 -9.37 -2.97
CA ILE A 77 -3.90 -7.95 -3.27
C ILE A 77 -2.53 -7.31 -3.52
N SER A 78 -2.25 -7.03 -4.78
CA SER A 78 -0.97 -6.45 -5.20
C SER A 78 -0.97 -4.94 -5.02
N HIS A 79 0.22 -4.35 -5.01
CA HIS A 79 0.37 -2.90 -5.05
C HIS A 79 -0.43 -2.31 -6.23
N SER A 80 -1.18 -1.24 -5.97
CA SER A 80 -2.01 -0.53 -6.95
C SER A 80 -3.26 -1.27 -7.44
N SER A 81 -3.68 -2.35 -6.77
CA SER A 81 -4.90 -3.10 -7.16
C SER A 81 -6.18 -2.29 -7.02
N GLU A 82 -6.17 -1.22 -6.23
CA GLU A 82 -7.28 -0.29 -6.02
C GLU A 82 -7.43 0.72 -7.16
N LEU A 83 -6.36 0.98 -7.94
CA LEU A 83 -6.36 2.05 -8.94
C LEU A 83 -7.38 1.84 -10.06
N PRO A 84 -7.57 0.62 -10.63
CA PRO A 84 -8.58 0.43 -11.66
C PRO A 84 -10.00 0.73 -11.16
N TYR A 85 -10.28 0.55 -9.87
CA TYR A 85 -11.59 0.84 -9.28
C TYR A 85 -11.83 2.33 -9.07
N LEU A 86 -10.77 3.11 -8.89
CA LEU A 86 -10.87 4.56 -8.76
C LEU A 86 -10.92 5.27 -10.12
N TRP A 87 -10.15 4.77 -11.09
CA TRP A 87 -9.90 5.46 -12.36
C TRP A 87 -10.51 4.79 -13.59
N PHE A 88 -11.20 3.66 -13.41
CA PHE A 88 -11.90 2.94 -14.48
C PHE A 88 -11.03 2.72 -15.72
N TYR A 89 -9.83 2.14 -15.55
CA TYR A 89 -8.92 1.87 -16.65
C TYR A 89 -9.61 1.03 -17.75
N PRO A 90 -9.74 1.54 -18.99
CA PRO A 90 -10.52 0.86 -20.03
C PRO A 90 -10.03 -0.55 -20.34
N ASP A 91 -8.72 -0.77 -20.32
CA ASP A 91 -8.11 -2.08 -20.55
C ASP A 91 -8.50 -3.12 -19.49
N VAL A 92 -8.82 -2.69 -18.27
CA VAL A 92 -9.33 -3.54 -17.19
C VAL A 92 -10.84 -3.72 -17.31
N TRP A 93 -11.62 -2.64 -17.46
CA TRP A 93 -13.08 -2.71 -17.36
C TRP A 93 -13.78 -3.19 -18.64
N GLU A 94 -13.22 -2.95 -19.81
CA GLU A 94 -13.89 -3.32 -21.08
C GLU A 94 -13.59 -4.75 -21.51
N ASN A 95 -12.47 -5.32 -21.08
CA ASN A 95 -11.97 -6.60 -21.57
C ASN A 95 -12.12 -7.78 -20.58
N ASN A 96 -12.64 -7.53 -19.37
CA ASN A 96 -12.72 -8.54 -18.32
C ASN A 96 -14.14 -8.74 -17.80
N ASN A 97 -14.38 -9.90 -17.19
CA ASN A 97 -15.64 -10.21 -16.53
C ASN A 97 -15.73 -9.46 -15.20
N ILE A 98 -16.51 -8.39 -15.17
CA ILE A 98 -16.75 -7.59 -13.97
C ILE A 98 -17.82 -8.28 -13.11
N SER A 99 -17.51 -8.52 -11.84
CA SER A 99 -18.50 -9.03 -10.88
C SER A 99 -19.33 -7.90 -10.26
N LYS A 100 -20.47 -8.26 -9.64
CA LYS A 100 -21.27 -7.30 -8.85
C LYS A 100 -20.46 -6.74 -7.66
N ALA A 101 -19.56 -7.54 -7.08
CA ALA A 101 -18.71 -7.10 -5.99
C ALA A 101 -17.71 -6.04 -6.47
N ASP A 102 -17.16 -6.18 -7.68
CA ASP A 102 -16.24 -5.20 -8.26
C ASP A 102 -16.91 -3.84 -8.46
N LEU A 103 -18.12 -3.82 -9.02
CA LEU A 103 -18.91 -2.60 -9.18
C LEU A 103 -19.20 -1.93 -7.82
N ALA A 104 -19.60 -2.72 -6.83
CA ALA A 104 -19.90 -2.20 -5.49
C ALA A 104 -18.66 -1.62 -4.80
N VAL A 105 -17.47 -2.18 -5.03
CA VAL A 105 -16.21 -1.65 -4.51
C VAL A 105 -15.78 -0.38 -5.25
N ALA A 106 -15.93 -0.33 -6.58
CA ALA A 106 -15.67 0.88 -7.36
C ALA A 106 -16.57 2.04 -6.93
N GLU A 107 -17.86 1.81 -6.74
CA GLU A 107 -18.80 2.81 -6.25
C GLU A 107 -18.40 3.36 -4.87
N LYS A 108 -18.02 2.47 -3.93
CA LYS A 108 -17.55 2.88 -2.60
C LYS A 108 -16.27 3.71 -2.68
N LEU A 109 -15.27 3.26 -3.44
CA LEU A 109 -14.01 4.00 -3.59
C LEU A 109 -14.25 5.36 -4.22
N GLY A 110 -15.06 5.43 -5.28
CA GLY A 110 -15.44 6.67 -5.93
C GLY A 110 -16.17 7.62 -4.97
N THR A 111 -17.10 7.10 -4.18
CA THR A 111 -17.82 7.90 -3.17
C THR A 111 -16.86 8.45 -2.11
N ILE A 112 -16.03 7.60 -1.51
CA ILE A 112 -15.03 8.01 -0.50
C ILE A 112 -14.12 9.11 -1.05
N TRP A 113 -13.53 8.89 -2.23
CA TRP A 113 -12.61 9.85 -2.82
C TRP A 113 -13.27 11.16 -3.22
N THR A 114 -14.48 11.11 -3.80
CA THR A 114 -15.19 12.32 -4.22
C THR A 114 -15.75 13.10 -3.05
N ASP A 115 -16.21 12.44 -1.99
CA ASP A 115 -16.65 13.11 -0.76
C ASP A 115 -15.48 13.83 -0.08
N PHE A 116 -14.32 13.17 0.04
CA PHE A 116 -13.12 13.82 0.55
C PHE A 116 -12.73 15.04 -0.30
N ALA A 117 -12.75 14.90 -1.63
CA ALA A 117 -12.39 15.99 -2.54
C ALA A 117 -13.38 17.17 -2.47
N LYS A 118 -14.68 16.91 -2.30
CA LYS A 118 -15.72 17.95 -2.22
C LYS A 118 -15.75 18.66 -0.87
N TYR A 119 -15.62 17.90 0.21
CA TYR A 119 -15.92 18.39 1.56
C TYR A 119 -14.69 18.54 2.45
N GLY A 120 -13.55 17.99 2.06
CA GLY A 120 -12.33 17.94 2.89
C GLY A 120 -12.51 17.09 4.16
N THR A 121 -13.61 16.34 4.26
CA THR A 121 -13.96 15.51 5.41
C THR A 121 -14.70 14.27 4.94
N LEU A 122 -14.70 13.23 5.77
CA LEU A 122 -15.41 11.99 5.55
C LEU A 122 -16.31 11.68 6.74
N SER A 123 -17.39 10.94 6.50
CA SER A 123 -18.29 10.44 7.55
C SER A 123 -17.68 9.30 8.38
N PHE A 124 -16.49 8.83 8.01
CA PHE A 124 -15.74 7.83 8.78
C PHE A 124 -15.07 8.45 9.99
N PRO A 125 -14.90 7.67 11.07
CA PRO A 125 -14.07 8.06 12.20
C PRO A 125 -12.65 8.41 11.74
N LYS A 126 -12.13 9.52 12.25
CA LYS A 126 -10.74 9.91 12.09
C LYS A 126 -9.84 8.94 12.85
N VAL A 127 -8.56 8.93 12.51
CA VAL A 127 -7.56 8.13 13.22
C VAL A 127 -7.33 8.73 14.60
N GLU A 128 -7.44 7.89 15.62
CA GLU A 128 -7.09 8.19 17.00
C GLU A 128 -5.80 7.47 17.41
N ASN A 129 -5.43 7.56 18.68
CA ASN A 129 -4.25 6.86 19.23
C ASN A 129 -4.30 5.33 19.03
N SER A 130 -5.50 4.75 18.88
CA SER A 130 -5.68 3.32 18.59
C SER A 130 -5.38 2.93 17.13
N MET A 131 -5.00 3.88 16.26
CA MET A 131 -4.74 3.63 14.84
C MET A 131 -5.93 2.90 14.17
N ASN A 132 -7.15 3.32 14.48
CA ASN A 132 -8.34 2.79 13.84
C ASN A 132 -8.32 3.10 12.34
N PHE A 133 -8.81 2.17 11.55
CA PHE A 133 -8.81 2.26 10.10
C PHE A 133 -10.06 1.65 9.49
N ILE A 134 -10.33 2.01 8.25
CA ILE A 134 -11.43 1.50 7.46
C ILE A 134 -10.89 0.47 6.48
N GLU A 135 -11.36 -0.77 6.58
CA GLU A 135 -11.09 -1.81 5.61
C GLU A 135 -12.14 -1.77 4.50
N ILE A 136 -11.68 -1.60 3.26
CA ILE A 136 -12.51 -1.55 2.05
C ILE A 136 -12.43 -2.90 1.35
N GLY A 137 -13.38 -3.78 1.65
CA GLY A 137 -13.63 -5.02 0.89
C GLY A 137 -15.05 -5.05 0.32
N GLU A 138 -15.62 -6.25 0.18
CA GLU A 138 -17.03 -6.43 -0.17
C GLU A 138 -17.97 -5.71 0.81
N LYS A 139 -17.56 -5.62 2.08
CA LYS A 139 -18.18 -4.78 3.10
C LYS A 139 -17.14 -3.82 3.65
N ILE A 140 -17.59 -2.62 3.99
CA ILE A 140 -16.75 -1.67 4.73
C ILE A 140 -16.81 -2.07 6.20
N SER A 141 -15.66 -2.13 6.85
CA SER A 141 -15.57 -2.38 8.29
C SER A 141 -14.54 -1.47 8.94
N MET A 142 -14.81 -1.01 10.16
CA MET A 142 -13.82 -0.31 10.98
C MET A 142 -13.07 -1.33 11.82
N LYS A 143 -11.74 -1.20 11.87
CA LYS A 143 -10.86 -2.08 12.64
C LYS A 143 -9.85 -1.25 13.45
N PRO A 144 -9.43 -1.71 14.64
CA PRO A 144 -8.41 -1.05 15.42
C PRO A 144 -6.99 -1.48 14.99
N ASN A 145 -5.97 -0.82 15.54
CA ASN A 145 -4.57 -1.27 15.53
C ASN A 145 -3.99 -1.52 14.13
N TRP A 146 -4.17 -0.58 13.20
CA TRP A 146 -3.67 -0.72 11.83
C TRP A 146 -2.19 -1.10 11.79
N SER A 147 -1.91 -2.26 11.18
CA SER A 147 -0.56 -2.76 10.95
C SER A 147 0.34 -2.77 12.20
N SER A 148 -0.23 -3.04 13.38
CA SER A 148 0.50 -3.00 14.67
C SER A 148 1.77 -3.86 14.69
N LYS A 149 1.75 -5.06 14.08
CA LYS A 149 2.94 -5.92 13.96
C LYS A 149 4.05 -5.28 13.13
N ALA A 150 3.71 -4.58 12.04
CA ALA A 150 4.69 -3.85 11.26
C ALA A 150 5.26 -2.66 12.04
N ASN A 151 4.44 -1.99 12.87
CA ASN A 151 4.93 -0.95 13.78
C ASN A 151 5.94 -1.51 14.78
N ASP A 152 5.59 -2.59 15.50
CA ASP A 152 6.50 -3.27 16.44
C ASP A 152 7.83 -3.63 15.77
N VAL A 153 7.78 -4.37 14.67
CA VAL A 153 8.99 -4.87 14.01
C VAL A 153 9.82 -3.74 13.44
N PHE A 154 9.24 -2.84 12.64
CA PHE A 154 10.01 -1.91 11.80
C PHE A 154 10.20 -0.51 12.39
N ASN A 155 9.30 -0.06 13.27
CA ASN A 155 9.40 1.27 13.87
C ASN A 155 9.90 1.23 15.33
N GLU A 156 9.83 0.09 16.01
CA GLU A 156 10.23 -0.03 17.43
C GLU A 156 11.47 -0.93 17.58
N ARG A 157 11.35 -2.22 17.27
CA ARG A 157 12.43 -3.20 17.47
C ARG A 157 13.60 -3.01 16.51
N PHE A 158 13.33 -2.77 15.22
CA PHE A 158 14.39 -2.60 14.23
C PHE A 158 15.28 -1.39 14.54
N PRO A 159 14.76 -0.17 14.79
CA PRO A 159 15.59 0.97 15.19
C PRO A 159 16.32 0.76 16.53
N ALA A 160 15.74 0.03 17.49
CA ALA A 160 16.43 -0.32 18.72
C ALA A 160 17.65 -1.22 18.47
N TYR A 161 17.59 -2.08 17.46
CA TYR A 161 18.68 -2.98 17.08
C TYR A 161 19.77 -2.28 16.25
N VAL A 162 19.40 -1.49 15.24
CA VAL A 162 20.38 -0.84 14.34
C VAL A 162 20.85 0.54 14.84
N GLY A 163 20.25 1.03 15.92
CA GLY A 163 20.39 2.41 16.37
C GLY A 163 19.49 3.37 15.58
N GLN A 164 19.24 4.55 16.13
CA GLN A 164 18.55 5.59 15.39
C GLN A 164 19.46 6.09 14.28
N PHE A 165 19.03 5.92 13.02
CA PHE A 165 19.67 6.65 11.94
C PHE A 165 19.47 8.15 12.20
N PRO A 166 20.53 8.97 12.09
CA PRO A 166 20.37 10.41 12.22
C PRO A 166 19.34 10.87 11.19
N PRO A 167 18.50 11.88 11.52
CA PRO A 167 17.58 12.45 10.55
C PRO A 167 18.32 12.76 9.24
N LEU A 168 17.89 12.12 8.16
CA LEU A 168 18.46 12.39 6.85
C LEU A 168 18.19 13.84 6.51
N LYS A 169 19.24 14.65 6.45
CA LYS A 169 19.11 16.03 6.00
C LYS A 169 18.89 16.01 4.49
N ILE A 170 17.70 16.44 4.06
CA ILE A 170 17.44 16.69 2.65
C ILE A 170 18.42 17.79 2.20
N ALA A 171 19.22 17.50 1.17
CA ALA A 171 20.15 18.47 0.62
C ALA A 171 19.39 19.73 0.13
N GLU A 172 19.96 20.92 0.32
CA GLU A 172 19.32 22.19 -0.09
C GLU A 172 18.92 22.21 -1.57
N LYS A 173 19.74 21.57 -2.42
CA LYS A 173 19.44 21.36 -3.83
C LYS A 173 18.15 20.55 -4.06
N SER A 174 17.90 19.54 -3.24
CA SER A 174 16.67 18.74 -3.30
C SER A 174 15.46 19.56 -2.84
N TRP A 175 15.59 20.33 -1.76
CA TRP A 175 14.56 21.29 -1.33
C TRP A 175 14.20 22.30 -2.41
N THR A 176 15.22 22.90 -3.04
CA THR A 176 15.05 23.86 -4.13
C THR A 176 14.30 23.22 -5.30
N LYS A 177 14.69 22.02 -5.72
CA LYS A 177 14.00 21.28 -6.79
C LYS A 177 12.54 20.97 -6.43
N MET A 178 12.26 20.53 -5.20
CA MET A 178 10.89 20.26 -4.76
C MET A 178 10.02 21.52 -4.76
N LYS A 179 10.53 22.66 -4.26
CA LYS A 179 9.81 23.94 -4.31
C LYS A 179 9.52 24.39 -5.75
N GLN A 180 10.51 24.30 -6.63
CA GLN A 180 10.35 24.62 -8.05
C GLN A 180 9.33 23.71 -8.74
N LEU A 181 9.35 22.40 -8.43
CA LEU A 181 8.37 21.45 -8.96
C LEU A 181 6.97 21.77 -8.43
N GLY A 182 6.82 22.06 -7.14
CA GLY A 182 5.54 22.47 -6.55
C GLY A 182 4.95 23.70 -7.22
N ALA A 183 5.75 24.74 -7.47
CA ALA A 183 5.31 25.93 -8.20
C ALA A 183 4.84 25.61 -9.63
N LYS A 184 5.54 24.71 -10.34
CA LYS A 184 5.15 24.25 -11.68
C LYS A 184 3.84 23.46 -11.65
N VAL A 185 3.66 22.55 -10.69
CA VAL A 185 2.44 21.75 -10.52
C VAL A 185 1.26 22.67 -10.22
N LEU A 186 1.41 23.61 -9.29
CA LEU A 186 0.35 24.56 -8.92
C LEU A 186 -0.03 25.47 -10.10
N SER A 187 0.97 26.01 -10.81
CA SER A 187 0.73 26.80 -12.02
C SER A 187 -0.05 26.01 -13.07
N LYS A 188 0.35 24.76 -13.34
CA LYS A 188 -0.34 23.88 -14.28
C LYS A 188 -1.77 23.57 -13.82
N TRP A 189 -1.96 23.26 -12.55
CA TRP A 189 -3.28 22.99 -11.95
C TRP A 189 -4.23 24.19 -12.12
N ASN A 190 -3.77 25.39 -11.78
CA ASN A 190 -4.57 26.61 -11.90
C ASN A 190 -4.85 27.00 -13.36
N ALA A 191 -3.99 26.60 -14.30
CA ALA A 191 -4.18 26.81 -15.73
C ALA A 191 -5.13 25.79 -16.39
N VAL A 192 -5.43 24.66 -15.72
CA VAL A 192 -6.40 23.70 -16.23
C VAL A 192 -7.79 24.29 -16.09
N GLN A 193 -8.30 24.86 -17.18
CA GLN A 193 -9.75 25.03 -17.36
C GLN A 193 -10.36 23.64 -17.51
N CYS A 194 -11.50 23.35 -16.85
CA CYS A 194 -12.20 22.06 -16.94
C CYS A 194 -12.16 21.54 -18.38
N LEU A 195 -11.30 20.54 -18.63
CA LEU A 195 -11.11 20.02 -19.97
C LEU A 195 -12.46 19.44 -20.41
N LYS A 196 -12.97 19.89 -21.56
CA LYS A 196 -14.00 19.13 -22.28
C LYS A 196 -13.45 17.73 -22.42
N SER A 197 -14.18 16.74 -21.88
CA SER A 197 -13.83 15.32 -21.85
C SER A 197 -13.13 14.86 -23.12
N SER A 198 -11.80 14.97 -23.15
CA SER A 198 -10.97 14.24 -24.08
C SER A 198 -10.67 12.90 -23.41
N THR A 199 -11.01 11.81 -24.08
CA THR A 199 -10.63 10.45 -23.65
C THR A 199 -9.11 10.42 -23.46
N PHE A 200 -8.67 10.47 -22.20
CA PHE A 200 -7.29 10.17 -21.86
C PHE A 200 -7.14 8.66 -21.91
N PRO A 201 -6.24 8.11 -22.74
CA PRO A 201 -5.88 6.71 -22.62
C PRO A 201 -5.09 6.53 -21.32
N SER A 202 -5.77 6.23 -20.22
CA SER A 202 -5.14 5.62 -19.05
C SER A 202 -5.00 4.14 -19.35
N THR A 203 -3.78 3.67 -19.62
CA THR A 203 -3.53 2.24 -19.81
C THR A 203 -2.63 1.73 -18.71
N THR A 204 -2.83 0.48 -18.30
CA THR A 204 -1.90 -0.22 -17.41
C THR A 204 -0.68 -0.77 -18.16
N ARG A 205 -0.71 -0.77 -19.50
CA ARG A 205 0.27 -1.45 -20.37
C ARG A 205 1.71 -0.91 -20.28
N ASP A 206 1.88 0.35 -19.91
CA ASP A 206 3.21 0.98 -19.82
C ASP A 206 3.73 1.13 -18.37
N ALA A 207 2.98 0.65 -17.37
CA ALA A 207 3.48 0.64 -16.01
C ALA A 207 4.65 -0.37 -15.95
N PRO A 208 5.87 0.05 -15.56
CA PRO A 208 6.97 -0.89 -15.41
C PRO A 208 6.53 -2.00 -14.45
N ASN A 209 6.84 -3.25 -14.80
CA ASN A 209 6.55 -4.43 -14.00
C ASN A 209 7.28 -4.40 -12.64
N THR A 210 6.91 -3.49 -11.75
CA THR A 210 7.40 -3.38 -10.36
C THR A 210 7.13 -4.68 -9.61
N SER A 211 6.08 -5.40 -9.99
CA SER A 211 5.78 -6.76 -9.53
C SER A 211 6.85 -7.80 -9.92
N ILE A 212 7.50 -7.68 -11.08
CA ILE A 212 8.59 -8.57 -11.48
C ILE A 212 9.84 -8.29 -10.64
N ILE A 213 10.13 -7.03 -10.31
CA ILE A 213 11.26 -6.67 -9.45
C ILE A 213 11.06 -7.25 -8.04
N ALA A 214 9.87 -7.11 -7.47
CA ALA A 214 9.54 -7.70 -6.16
C ALA A 214 9.63 -9.24 -6.18
N LEU A 215 9.13 -9.89 -7.24
CA LEU A 215 9.25 -11.34 -7.44
C LEU A 215 10.70 -11.79 -7.64
N THR A 216 11.52 -10.98 -8.33
CA THR A 216 12.95 -11.24 -8.54
C THR A 216 13.72 -11.13 -7.22
N ILE A 217 13.40 -10.13 -6.39
CA ILE A 217 13.96 -10.00 -5.04
C ILE A 217 13.54 -11.19 -4.17
N LEU A 218 12.30 -11.68 -4.29
CA LEU A 218 11.82 -12.89 -3.60
C LEU A 218 12.62 -14.14 -4.02
N MET A 219 12.83 -14.35 -5.33
CA MET A 219 13.61 -15.48 -5.83
C MET A 219 15.09 -15.38 -5.42
N LEU A 220 15.67 -14.18 -5.44
CA LEU A 220 17.05 -13.95 -5.01
C LEU A 220 17.22 -14.19 -3.51
N THR A 221 16.28 -13.74 -2.67
CA THR A 221 16.35 -13.96 -1.22
C THR A 221 16.12 -15.42 -0.82
N GLN A 222 15.22 -16.14 -1.50
CA GLN A 222 15.09 -17.60 -1.31
C GLN A 222 16.36 -18.35 -1.75
N SER A 223 16.93 -17.98 -2.90
CA SER A 223 18.20 -18.55 -3.38
C SER A 223 19.36 -18.29 -2.41
N LEU A 224 19.45 -17.08 -1.85
CA LEU A 224 20.45 -16.72 -0.86
C LEU A 224 20.29 -17.52 0.45
N ARG A 225 19.05 -17.79 0.87
CA ARG A 225 18.74 -18.59 2.06
C ARG A 225 19.10 -20.06 1.87
N LEU A 226 18.85 -20.62 0.69
CA LEU A 226 19.28 -21.98 0.31
C LEU A 226 20.81 -22.09 0.25
N MET A 227 21.52 -21.06 -0.21
CA MET A 227 22.99 -21.04 -0.18
C MET A 227 23.55 -20.98 1.24
N ILE A 228 22.96 -20.20 2.14
CA ILE A 228 23.44 -20.07 3.53
C ILE A 228 23.19 -21.36 4.34
N LEU A 229 22.10 -22.08 4.05
CA LEU A 229 21.76 -23.33 4.75
C LEU A 229 22.61 -24.53 4.28
N ASN A 230 23.23 -24.46 3.10
CA ASN A 230 24.11 -25.52 2.56
C ASN A 230 25.60 -25.34 2.92
N ILE A 231 25.97 -24.30 3.68
CA ILE A 231 27.35 -24.02 4.12
C ILE A 231 27.57 -24.40 5.60
N ARG A 232 26.58 -25.05 6.24
CA ARG A 232 26.70 -25.65 7.58
C ARG A 232 26.48 -27.15 7.48
#